data_AF-A0A0M4GS08-F1
#
_entry.id   AF-A0A0M4GS08-F1
#
_cell.length_a   1.000
_cell.length_b   1.000
_cell.length_c   1.000
_cell.angle_alpha   90.00
_cell.angle_beta   90.00
_cell.angle_gamma   90.00
#
_symmetry.space_group_name_H-M   'P 1'
#
loop_
_entity.id
_entity.type
_entity.pdbx_description
1 polymer ?
#
loop_
_entity_poly.entity_id
_entity_poly.type
_entity_poly.pdbx_seq_one_letter_code
_entity_poly.pdbx_strand_id
1 'polypeptide(L)'
;MSPTGPYRIAMVCTGNICRSAMARVVLIDRLTAAGVPDDGVDGVAVTSSGVSDEEHGNPMDRRARRILADHGYGRGSDDVARAVSRAIAAHRAHRISDAELADSDLILSMTSRHRGALLRRAERLGLGDGPAPGDGPGAAAGRIRLLREFDPAAVGLTAESGAPPPGALDVPDPWYGTMEDFAATLEVVERVSDALAPALVELAAERSQTLTRAQAPGRAARPASR
;
A
#
# COMPACT_ATOMS: atom_id res chain seq x y z
N MET A 1 20.53 -3.53 9.23
CA MET A 1 19.67 -3.83 10.40
C MET A 1 18.49 -4.63 9.89
N SER A 2 18.23 -5.82 10.41
CA SER A 2 16.98 -6.52 10.11
C SER A 2 15.83 -5.64 10.61
N PRO A 3 14.82 -5.33 9.78
CA PRO A 3 13.79 -4.39 10.16
C PRO A 3 13.02 -4.92 11.39
N THR A 4 13.06 -4.17 12.49
CA THR A 4 12.33 -4.47 13.74
C THR A 4 10.92 -3.87 13.75
N GLY A 5 10.48 -3.29 12.64
CA GLY A 5 9.19 -2.64 12.48
C GLY A 5 8.37 -3.21 11.32
N PRO A 6 7.15 -2.69 11.14
CA PRO A 6 6.19 -3.22 10.20
C PRO A 6 6.67 -3.01 8.77
N TYR A 7 6.17 -3.85 7.86
CA TYR A 7 6.30 -3.62 6.43
C TYR A 7 5.50 -2.37 6.03
N ARG A 8 6.15 -1.39 5.41
CA ARG A 8 5.56 -0.07 5.15
C ARG A 8 5.07 0.06 3.71
N ILE A 9 3.78 0.33 3.55
CA ILE A 9 3.12 0.57 2.26
C ILE A 9 2.64 2.02 2.20
N ALA A 10 3.08 2.76 1.19
CA ALA A 10 2.60 4.12 0.92
C ALA A 10 1.74 4.17 -0.35
N MET A 11 0.48 4.61 -0.19
CA MET A 11 -0.43 4.87 -1.31
C MET A 11 -0.25 6.31 -1.81
N VAL A 12 -0.01 6.54 -3.10
CA VAL A 12 0.32 7.88 -3.62
C VAL A 12 -0.54 8.29 -4.81
N CYS A 13 -1.23 9.43 -4.70
CA CYS A 13 -1.96 10.06 -5.80
C CYS A 13 -1.51 11.52 -6.01
N THR A 14 -2.34 12.37 -6.65
CA THR A 14 -2.01 13.80 -6.83
C THR A 14 -2.06 14.55 -5.51
N GLY A 15 -3.26 14.76 -4.94
CA GLY A 15 -3.48 15.62 -3.77
C GLY A 15 -3.80 14.88 -2.47
N ASN A 16 -3.73 13.54 -2.42
CA ASN A 16 -3.99 12.76 -1.21
C ASN A 16 -5.39 12.92 -0.57
N ILE A 17 -6.42 13.30 -1.33
CA ILE A 17 -7.79 13.46 -0.79
C ILE A 17 -8.81 12.46 -1.36
N CYS A 18 -8.53 11.84 -2.52
CA CYS A 18 -9.43 10.89 -3.19
C CYS A 18 -8.81 9.48 -3.23
N ARG A 19 -8.17 9.11 -4.35
CA ARG A 19 -7.68 7.74 -4.65
C ARG A 19 -6.78 7.13 -3.57
N SER A 20 -5.66 7.77 -3.21
CA SER A 20 -4.73 7.19 -2.22
C SER A 20 -5.30 7.15 -0.81
N ALA A 21 -6.19 8.09 -0.46
CA ALA A 21 -6.89 8.10 0.81
C ALA A 21 -7.88 6.92 0.91
N MET A 22 -8.66 6.66 -0.15
CA MET A 22 -9.52 5.47 -0.23
C MET A 22 -8.71 4.17 -0.22
N ALA A 23 -7.63 4.08 -0.99
CA ALA A 23 -6.78 2.90 -1.02
C ALA A 23 -6.17 2.53 0.34
N ARG A 24 -5.74 3.54 1.11
CA ARG A 24 -5.29 3.33 2.50
C ARG A 24 -6.39 2.75 3.36
N VAL A 25 -7.61 3.30 3.28
CA VAL A 25 -8.75 2.83 4.08
C VAL A 25 -9.09 1.38 3.77
N VAL A 26 -9.22 1.04 2.49
CA VAL A 26 -9.61 -0.30 2.06
C VAL A 26 -8.54 -1.33 2.44
N LEU A 27 -7.25 -1.01 2.27
CA LEU A 27 -6.21 -1.96 2.66
C LEU A 27 -6.12 -2.15 4.19
N ILE A 28 -6.31 -1.09 4.99
CA ILE A 28 -6.41 -1.21 6.45
C ILE A 28 -7.58 -2.12 6.84
N ASP A 29 -8.73 -1.97 6.19
CA ASP A 29 -9.90 -2.81 6.41
C ASP A 29 -9.57 -4.31 6.23
N ARG A 30 -8.96 -4.66 5.08
CA ARG A 30 -8.59 -6.06 4.78
C ARG A 30 -7.53 -6.62 5.72
N LEU A 31 -6.49 -5.85 6.02
CA LEU A 31 -5.43 -6.28 6.92
C LEU A 31 -5.93 -6.47 8.35
N THR A 32 -6.79 -5.56 8.84
CA THR A 32 -7.39 -5.68 10.18
C THR A 32 -8.32 -6.88 10.24
N ALA A 33 -9.12 -7.13 9.19
CA ALA A 33 -9.99 -8.31 9.12
C ALA A 33 -9.19 -9.62 9.10
N ALA A 34 -7.99 -9.61 8.52
CA ALA A 34 -7.07 -10.75 8.52
C ALA A 34 -6.23 -10.87 9.80
N GLY A 35 -6.38 -9.95 10.77
CA GLY A 35 -5.64 -9.96 12.04
C GLY A 35 -4.18 -9.51 11.93
N VAL A 36 -3.81 -8.78 10.87
CA VAL A 36 -2.46 -8.24 10.69
C VAL A 36 -2.35 -6.92 11.46
N PRO A 37 -1.41 -6.79 12.42
CA PRO A 37 -1.19 -5.53 13.14
C PRO A 37 -0.60 -4.45 12.22
N ASP A 38 -0.70 -3.18 12.61
CA ASP A 38 -0.10 -2.05 11.89
C ASP A 38 1.30 -1.68 12.43
N ASP A 39 1.78 -2.39 13.43
CA ASP A 39 3.09 -2.25 14.06
C ASP A 39 3.79 -3.61 14.26
N GLY A 40 4.99 -3.60 14.85
CA GLY A 40 5.73 -4.84 15.07
C GLY A 40 6.33 -5.44 13.79
N VAL A 41 7.03 -6.56 13.93
CA VAL A 41 7.77 -7.20 12.83
C VAL A 41 6.89 -8.04 11.90
N ASP A 42 5.73 -8.43 12.45
CA ASP A 42 4.63 -9.17 11.85
C ASP A 42 3.48 -8.23 11.40
N GLY A 43 3.71 -6.92 11.41
CA GLY A 43 2.72 -5.95 10.98
C GLY A 43 2.95 -5.37 9.59
N VAL A 44 1.90 -4.73 9.09
CA VAL A 44 1.87 -3.99 7.83
C VAL A 44 1.28 -2.61 8.07
N ALA A 45 2.12 -1.58 7.98
CA ALA A 45 1.72 -0.19 8.16
C ALA A 45 1.33 0.42 6.81
N VAL A 46 0.11 0.96 6.71
CA VAL A 46 -0.40 1.59 5.48
C VAL A 46 -0.58 3.10 5.66
N THR A 47 0.17 3.87 4.89
CA THR A 47 0.07 5.34 4.82
C THR A 47 -0.43 5.78 3.45
N SER A 48 -0.79 7.06 3.33
CA SER A 48 -1.07 7.66 2.04
C SER A 48 -0.62 9.11 1.99
N SER A 49 -0.19 9.52 0.80
CA SER A 49 0.32 10.86 0.52
C SER A 49 0.04 11.27 -0.93
N GLY A 50 0.46 12.48 -1.29
CA GLY A 50 0.32 13.08 -2.61
C GLY A 50 1.68 13.38 -3.24
N VAL A 51 1.75 13.47 -4.57
CA VAL A 51 2.91 14.07 -5.25
C VAL A 51 2.89 15.60 -5.23
N SER A 52 1.71 16.18 -4.96
CA SER A 52 1.44 17.60 -4.79
C SER A 52 1.20 17.94 -3.32
N ASP A 53 1.37 19.22 -2.97
CA ASP A 53 1.04 19.78 -1.65
C ASP A 53 -0.17 20.74 -1.70
N GLU A 54 -0.89 20.78 -2.83
CA GLU A 54 -2.06 21.67 -3.05
C GLU A 54 -3.18 21.48 -2.01
N GLU A 55 -3.30 20.27 -1.47
CA GLU A 55 -4.34 19.89 -0.50
C GLU A 55 -3.78 19.73 0.93
N HIS A 56 -2.62 20.33 1.22
CA HIS A 56 -1.95 20.15 2.51
C HIS A 56 -2.89 20.43 3.70
N GLY A 57 -2.93 19.50 4.65
CA GLY A 57 -3.75 19.55 5.86
C GLY A 57 -5.24 19.29 5.64
N ASN A 58 -5.72 19.20 4.39
CA ASN A 58 -7.13 18.97 4.13
C ASN A 58 -7.57 17.56 4.53
N PRO A 59 -8.83 17.38 4.99
CA PRO A 59 -9.38 16.06 5.20
C PRO A 59 -9.61 15.36 3.86
N MET A 60 -9.92 14.07 3.92
CA MET A 60 -10.39 13.32 2.75
C MET A 60 -11.60 14.02 2.09
N ASP A 61 -11.64 13.98 0.75
CA ASP A 61 -12.72 14.55 -0.06
C ASP A 61 -14.08 14.04 0.45
N ARG A 62 -15.09 14.92 0.46
CA ARG A 62 -16.42 14.59 0.99
C ARG A 62 -17.09 13.45 0.21
N ARG A 63 -16.89 13.37 -1.10
CA ARG A 63 -17.38 12.31 -1.99
C ARG A 63 -16.66 10.99 -1.73
N ALA A 64 -15.34 11.02 -1.54
CA ALA A 64 -14.57 9.84 -1.12
C ALA A 64 -15.05 9.30 0.23
N ARG A 65 -15.26 10.17 1.22
CA ARG A 65 -15.85 9.76 2.52
C ARG A 65 -17.26 9.22 2.38
N ARG A 66 -18.07 9.81 1.50
CA ARG A 66 -19.44 9.38 1.27
C ARG A 66 -19.47 7.99 0.66
N ILE A 67 -18.71 7.73 -0.40
CA ILE A 67 -18.72 6.42 -1.07
C ILE A 67 -18.17 5.32 -0.14
N LEU A 68 -17.13 5.62 0.64
CA LEU A 68 -16.63 4.69 1.67
C LEU A 68 -17.72 4.36 2.70
N ALA A 69 -18.44 5.36 3.21
CA ALA A 69 -19.52 5.15 4.18
C ALA A 69 -20.70 4.36 3.59
N ASP A 70 -21.07 4.64 2.33
CA ASP A 70 -22.14 3.94 1.62
C ASP A 70 -21.78 2.46 1.38
N HIS A 71 -20.49 2.13 1.27
CA HIS A 71 -19.97 0.75 1.17
C HIS A 71 -19.65 0.12 2.54
N GLY A 72 -19.99 0.78 3.66
CA GLY A 72 -19.86 0.22 5.01
C GLY A 72 -18.52 0.48 5.71
N TYR A 73 -17.55 1.13 5.08
CA TYR A 73 -16.25 1.41 5.69
C TYR A 73 -16.39 2.31 6.92
N GLY A 74 -15.85 1.84 8.05
CA GLY A 74 -15.87 2.56 9.32
C GLY A 74 -17.24 2.58 10.01
N ARG A 75 -18.16 1.71 9.59
CA ARG A 75 -19.48 1.52 10.21
C ARG A 75 -19.44 0.31 11.13
N GLY A 76 -19.91 0.46 12.36
CA GLY A 76 -19.97 -0.63 13.34
C GLY A 76 -19.04 -0.41 14.54
N SER A 77 -18.88 -1.47 15.33
CA SER A 77 -18.16 -1.45 16.60
C SER A 77 -17.23 -2.65 16.77
N ASP A 78 -16.87 -3.34 15.69
CA ASP A 78 -15.77 -4.31 15.72
C ASP A 78 -14.42 -3.59 15.55
N ASP A 79 -13.33 -4.34 15.62
CA ASP A 79 -11.98 -3.78 15.50
C ASP A 79 -11.69 -3.21 14.11
N VAL A 80 -12.26 -3.83 13.06
CA VAL A 80 -12.14 -3.38 11.66
C VAL A 80 -12.77 -2.00 11.49
N ALA A 81 -14.03 -1.85 11.89
CA ALA A 81 -14.77 -0.59 11.83
C ALA A 81 -14.07 0.50 12.65
N ARG A 82 -13.54 0.17 13.84
CA ARG A 82 -12.76 1.10 14.66
C ARG A 82 -11.47 1.55 13.97
N ALA A 83 -10.71 0.62 13.41
CA ALA A 83 -9.45 0.93 12.71
C ALA A 83 -9.70 1.84 11.51
N VAL A 84 -10.68 1.49 10.68
CA VAL A 84 -11.07 2.28 9.51
C VAL A 84 -11.58 3.67 9.90
N SER A 85 -12.46 3.75 10.90
CA SER A 85 -12.99 5.04 11.37
C SER A 85 -11.89 5.97 11.88
N ARG A 86 -10.91 5.44 12.64
CA ARG A 86 -9.72 6.19 13.04
C ARG A 86 -8.89 6.64 11.83
N ALA A 87 -8.67 5.76 10.86
CA ALA A 87 -7.89 6.09 9.66
C ALA A 87 -8.52 7.23 8.86
N ILE A 88 -9.85 7.24 8.70
CA ILE A 88 -10.62 8.30 8.03
C ILE A 88 -10.54 9.60 8.82
N ALA A 89 -10.80 9.56 10.13
CA ALA A 89 -10.84 10.76 10.99
C ALA A 89 -9.47 11.45 11.12
N ALA A 90 -8.41 10.64 11.24
CA ALA A 90 -7.04 11.13 11.37
C ALA A 90 -6.41 11.56 10.03
N HIS A 91 -7.05 11.27 8.88
CA HIS A 91 -6.50 11.59 7.57
C HIS A 91 -6.25 13.09 7.40
N ARG A 92 -5.02 13.45 7.05
CA ARG A 92 -4.62 14.81 6.66
C ARG A 92 -3.75 14.71 5.43
N ALA A 93 -4.23 15.31 4.35
CA ALA A 93 -3.52 15.32 3.09
C ALA A 93 -2.16 16.01 3.24
N HIS A 94 -1.13 15.42 2.64
CA HIS A 94 0.20 16.01 2.60
C HIS A 94 0.96 15.47 1.39
N ARG A 95 1.92 16.24 0.91
CA ARG A 95 2.89 15.74 -0.07
C ARG A 95 3.80 14.70 0.58
N ILE A 96 4.08 13.61 -0.13
CA ILE A 96 5.04 12.60 0.32
C ILE A 96 6.37 13.27 0.71
N SER A 97 6.83 12.97 1.92
CA SER A 97 8.11 13.45 2.43
C SER A 97 9.27 12.61 1.91
N ASP A 98 10.50 13.12 2.03
CA ASP A 98 11.69 12.35 1.66
C ASP A 98 11.88 11.15 2.60
N ALA A 99 11.50 11.28 3.86
CA ALA A 99 11.50 10.20 4.84
C ALA A 99 10.50 9.10 4.48
N GLU A 100 9.25 9.44 4.17
CA GLU A 100 8.27 8.44 3.71
C GLU A 100 8.72 7.76 2.42
N LEU A 101 9.28 8.53 1.48
CA LEU A 101 9.83 7.98 0.25
C LEU A 101 11.00 7.03 0.54
N ALA A 102 11.86 7.30 1.51
CA ALA A 102 12.99 6.43 1.87
C ALA A 102 12.55 5.18 2.67
N ASP A 103 11.63 5.35 3.62
CA ASP A 103 11.28 4.35 4.64
C ASP A 103 10.21 3.36 4.17
N SER A 104 9.52 3.63 3.06
CA SER A 104 8.50 2.72 2.52
C SER A 104 9.12 1.51 1.83
N ASP A 105 8.74 0.31 2.26
CA ASP A 105 9.12 -0.95 1.60
C ASP A 105 8.41 -1.13 0.25
N LEU A 106 7.20 -0.57 0.11
CA LEU A 106 6.42 -0.58 -1.13
C LEU A 106 5.67 0.75 -1.31
N ILE A 107 5.74 1.34 -2.50
CA ILE A 107 5.03 2.57 -2.85
C ILE A 107 4.09 2.26 -4.01
N LEU A 108 2.79 2.39 -3.77
CA LEU A 108 1.73 2.11 -4.75
C LEU A 108 1.15 3.42 -5.26
N SER A 109 1.56 3.77 -6.47
CA SER A 109 1.15 4.99 -7.15
C SER A 109 -0.09 4.76 -8.01
N MET A 110 -0.99 5.75 -8.03
CA MET A 110 -2.26 5.62 -8.74
C MET A 110 -2.13 5.75 -10.27
N THR A 111 -1.06 6.37 -10.76
CA THR A 111 -0.84 6.60 -12.20
C THR A 111 0.63 6.51 -12.56
N SER A 112 0.90 6.24 -13.83
CA SER A 112 2.22 6.30 -14.46
C SER A 112 2.91 7.65 -14.26
N ARG A 113 2.15 8.76 -14.26
CA ARG A 113 2.66 10.10 -13.95
C ARG A 113 3.11 10.23 -12.49
N HIS A 114 2.34 9.70 -11.54
CA HIS A 114 2.73 9.67 -10.13
C HIS A 114 3.99 8.83 -9.92
N ARG A 115 4.04 7.64 -10.52
CA ARG A 115 5.23 6.77 -10.51
C ARG A 115 6.46 7.50 -11.02
N GLY A 116 6.37 8.14 -12.20
CA GLY A 116 7.47 8.89 -12.78
C GLY A 116 7.93 10.07 -11.91
N ALA A 117 7.00 10.75 -11.23
CA ALA A 117 7.35 11.83 -10.29
C ALA A 117 8.11 11.32 -9.07
N LEU A 118 7.71 10.16 -8.53
CA LEU A 118 8.37 9.50 -7.39
C LEU A 118 9.75 8.98 -7.78
N LEU A 119 9.89 8.32 -8.93
CA LEU A 119 11.18 7.82 -9.44
C LEU A 119 12.20 8.95 -9.62
N ARG A 120 11.80 10.05 -10.27
CA ARG A 120 12.68 11.24 -10.42
C ARG A 120 13.07 11.83 -9.07
N ARG A 121 12.18 11.78 -8.07
CA ARG A 121 12.49 12.28 -6.72
C ARG A 121 13.45 11.33 -6.00
N ALA A 122 13.24 10.02 -6.09
CA ALA A 122 14.12 9.01 -5.52
C ALA A 122 15.53 9.12 -6.09
N GLU A 123 15.66 9.24 -7.41
CA GLU A 123 16.94 9.43 -8.11
C GLU A 123 17.70 10.66 -7.59
N ARG A 124 17.03 11.82 -7.47
CA ARG A 124 17.64 13.05 -6.93
C ARG A 124 18.13 12.92 -5.49
N LEU A 125 17.50 12.05 -4.71
CA LEU A 125 17.85 11.79 -3.32
C LEU A 125 18.88 10.66 -3.17
N GLY A 126 19.31 10.04 -4.27
CA GLY A 126 20.19 8.86 -4.23
C GLY A 126 19.50 7.62 -3.63
N LEU A 127 18.17 7.59 -3.60
CA LEU A 127 17.40 6.44 -3.15
C LEU A 127 17.29 5.43 -4.29
N GLY A 128 17.73 4.19 -4.07
CA GLY A 128 17.51 3.11 -5.01
C GLY A 128 16.03 2.74 -5.13
N ASP A 129 15.59 2.39 -6.33
CA ASP A 129 14.34 1.65 -6.58
C ASP A 129 14.62 0.14 -6.49
N GLY A 130 15.31 -0.26 -5.41
CA GLY A 130 15.74 -1.64 -5.19
C GLY A 130 14.56 -2.62 -5.20
N PRO A 131 14.84 -3.93 -5.32
CA PRO A 131 13.81 -4.95 -5.44
C PRO A 131 12.84 -4.87 -4.25
N ALA A 132 11.54 -4.98 -4.52
CA ALA A 132 10.57 -5.18 -3.45
C ALA A 132 10.94 -6.46 -2.66
N PRO A 133 10.83 -6.49 -1.32
CA PRO A 133 11.13 -7.69 -0.55
C PRO A 133 10.23 -8.88 -0.97
N GLY A 134 10.84 -10.00 -1.39
CA GLY A 134 10.17 -11.26 -1.73
C GLY A 134 10.68 -11.87 -3.04
N ASP A 135 10.78 -13.20 -3.12
CA ASP A 135 11.27 -13.96 -4.29
C ASP A 135 10.16 -14.24 -5.35
N GLY A 136 9.02 -13.56 -5.25
CA GLY A 136 7.86 -13.77 -6.12
C GLY A 136 7.99 -13.13 -7.52
N PRO A 137 7.09 -13.45 -8.46
CA PRO A 137 7.00 -12.79 -9.75
C PRO A 137 6.76 -11.27 -9.55
N GLY A 138 7.83 -10.48 -9.70
CA GLY A 138 7.86 -9.07 -9.31
C GLY A 138 9.11 -8.64 -8.53
N ALA A 139 9.94 -9.59 -8.07
CA ALA A 139 11.21 -9.33 -7.37
C ALA A 139 12.21 -8.50 -8.19
N ALA A 140 12.13 -8.53 -9.53
CA ALA A 140 12.94 -7.68 -10.41
C ALA A 140 12.36 -6.26 -10.58
N ALA A 141 11.12 -6.03 -10.16
CA ALA A 141 10.49 -4.72 -10.18
C ALA A 141 10.87 -3.95 -8.91
N GLY A 142 11.20 -2.67 -9.06
CA GLY A 142 11.52 -1.81 -7.95
C GLY A 142 10.31 -1.57 -7.03
N ARG A 143 10.57 -1.08 -5.82
CA ARG A 143 9.55 -0.81 -4.79
C ARG A 143 8.53 0.27 -5.16
N ILE A 144 8.76 1.09 -6.19
CA ILE A 144 7.79 2.09 -6.66
C ILE A 144 6.99 1.52 -7.84
N ARG A 145 5.74 1.13 -7.59
CA ARG A 145 4.88 0.39 -8.53
C ARG A 145 3.54 1.08 -8.76
N LEU A 146 2.82 0.71 -9.83
CA LEU A 146 1.43 1.12 -10.03
C LEU A 146 0.51 0.21 -9.21
N LEU A 147 -0.54 0.78 -8.61
CA LEU A 147 -1.53 0.01 -7.85
C LEU A 147 -2.12 -1.14 -8.72
N ARG A 148 -2.47 -0.84 -9.98
CA ARG A 148 -3.11 -1.83 -10.86
C ARG A 148 -2.15 -2.85 -11.49
N GLU A 149 -0.86 -2.82 -11.17
CA GLU A 149 0.01 -3.98 -11.45
C GLU A 149 -0.40 -5.22 -10.64
N PHE A 150 -1.15 -5.02 -9.56
CA PHE A 150 -1.70 -6.07 -8.70
C PHE A 150 -3.19 -6.33 -8.97
N ASP A 151 -3.76 -5.72 -10.02
CA ASP A 151 -5.18 -5.88 -10.39
C ASP A 151 -5.33 -7.14 -11.26
N PRO A 152 -6.00 -8.21 -10.80
CA PRO A 152 -6.18 -9.42 -11.59
C PRO A 152 -6.89 -9.16 -12.92
N ALA A 153 -7.80 -8.17 -12.97
CA ALA A 153 -8.49 -7.77 -14.18
C ALA A 153 -7.58 -7.02 -15.16
N ALA A 154 -6.49 -6.39 -14.68
CA ALA A 154 -5.52 -5.73 -15.54
C ALA A 154 -4.41 -6.68 -16.02
N VAL A 155 -3.96 -7.60 -15.16
CA VAL A 155 -2.93 -8.60 -15.51
C VAL A 155 -3.43 -9.52 -16.64
N GLY A 156 -4.70 -9.95 -16.60
CA GLY A 156 -5.30 -10.73 -17.69
C GLY A 156 -5.30 -10.00 -19.03
N LEU A 157 -5.60 -8.70 -19.05
CA LEU A 157 -5.61 -7.89 -20.27
C LEU A 157 -4.23 -7.73 -20.90
N THR A 158 -3.16 -7.67 -20.08
CA THR A 158 -1.78 -7.57 -20.58
C THR A 158 -1.26 -8.88 -21.16
N ALA A 159 -1.75 -10.03 -20.69
CA ALA A 159 -1.40 -11.34 -21.23
C ALA A 159 -2.04 -11.59 -22.60
N GLU A 160 -3.23 -11.04 -22.83
CA GLU A 160 -4.01 -11.26 -24.05
C GLU A 160 -3.73 -10.24 -25.17
N SER A 161 -3.32 -9.01 -24.83
CA SER A 161 -3.30 -7.88 -25.78
C SER A 161 -1.92 -7.43 -26.28
N GLY A 162 -0.83 -8.04 -25.82
CA GLY A 162 0.52 -7.53 -26.03
C GLY A 162 0.87 -6.38 -25.07
N ALA A 163 1.70 -5.43 -25.51
CA ALA A 163 2.08 -4.30 -24.65
C ALA A 163 0.87 -3.38 -24.37
N PRO A 164 0.48 -3.16 -23.10
CA PRO A 164 -0.69 -2.35 -22.78
C PRO A 164 -0.51 -0.89 -23.25
N PRO A 165 -1.60 -0.19 -23.60
CA PRO A 165 -1.52 1.22 -23.95
C PRO A 165 -0.97 2.06 -22.77
N PRO A 166 -0.35 3.22 -23.05
CA PRO A 166 0.10 4.13 -22.00
C PRO A 166 -1.04 4.46 -21.02
N GLY A 167 -0.79 4.28 -19.73
CA GLY A 167 -1.80 4.53 -18.69
C GLY A 167 -2.87 3.44 -18.55
N ALA A 168 -2.76 2.29 -19.22
CA ALA A 168 -3.73 1.19 -19.04
C ALA A 168 -3.85 0.71 -17.57
N LEU A 169 -2.76 0.84 -16.81
CA LEU A 169 -2.66 0.51 -15.40
C LEU A 169 -2.90 1.72 -14.48
N ASP A 170 -3.31 2.86 -15.02
CA ASP A 170 -3.68 4.01 -14.21
C ASP A 170 -5.05 3.75 -13.55
N VAL A 171 -5.17 4.15 -12.28
CA VAL A 171 -6.42 4.19 -11.55
C VAL A 171 -7.20 5.43 -12.02
N PRO A 172 -8.47 5.27 -12.46
CA PRO A 172 -9.32 6.38 -12.90
C PRO A 172 -9.35 7.52 -11.88
N ASP A 173 -9.28 8.76 -12.34
CA ASP A 173 -9.33 9.93 -11.46
C ASP A 173 -10.77 10.44 -11.29
N PRO A 174 -11.39 10.30 -10.10
CA PRO A 174 -12.78 10.69 -9.93
C PRO A 174 -12.97 12.20 -9.69
N TRP A 175 -11.89 12.98 -9.60
CA TRP A 175 -11.93 14.37 -9.13
C TRP A 175 -12.90 15.28 -9.90
N TYR A 176 -12.85 15.23 -11.23
CA TYR A 176 -13.74 15.98 -12.13
C TYR A 176 -15.01 15.21 -12.51
N GLY A 177 -15.23 14.06 -11.88
CA GLY A 177 -16.35 13.16 -12.16
C GLY A 177 -17.50 13.28 -11.16
N THR A 178 -18.42 12.34 -11.31
CA THR A 178 -19.63 12.12 -10.52
C THR A 178 -19.38 11.11 -9.39
N MET A 179 -20.40 10.83 -8.59
CA MET A 179 -20.33 9.75 -7.59
C MET A 179 -20.11 8.36 -8.21
N GLU A 180 -20.53 8.15 -9.47
CA GLU A 180 -20.28 6.91 -10.21
C GLU A 180 -18.77 6.73 -10.48
N ASP A 181 -18.06 7.81 -10.81
CA ASP A 181 -16.61 7.77 -10.99
C ASP A 181 -15.88 7.45 -9.67
N PHE A 182 -16.39 7.93 -8.53
CA PHE A 182 -15.90 7.53 -7.21
C PHE A 182 -16.17 6.06 -6.91
N ALA A 183 -17.36 5.55 -7.27
CA ALA A 183 -17.69 4.13 -7.12
C ALA A 183 -16.78 3.24 -7.97
N ALA A 184 -16.60 3.56 -9.26
CA ALA A 184 -15.71 2.83 -10.15
C ALA A 184 -14.25 2.87 -9.67
N THR A 185 -13.80 4.00 -9.13
CA THR A 185 -12.47 4.12 -8.50
C THR A 185 -12.36 3.21 -7.27
N LEU A 186 -13.38 3.19 -6.41
CA LEU A 186 -13.42 2.34 -5.23
C LEU A 186 -13.41 0.86 -5.61
N GLU A 187 -14.16 0.44 -6.62
CA GLU A 187 -14.17 -0.95 -7.11
C GLU A 187 -12.78 -1.42 -7.57
N VAL A 188 -12.02 -0.55 -8.26
CA VAL A 188 -10.61 -0.87 -8.61
C VAL A 188 -9.76 -1.04 -7.34
N VAL A 189 -9.91 -0.14 -6.38
CA VAL A 189 -9.17 -0.18 -5.11
C VAL A 189 -9.51 -1.44 -4.30
N GLU A 190 -10.78 -1.80 -4.22
CA GLU A 190 -11.27 -3.00 -3.53
C GLU A 190 -10.71 -4.26 -4.17
N ARG A 191 -10.88 -4.41 -5.49
CA ARG A 191 -10.38 -5.57 -6.24
C ARG A 191 -8.88 -5.76 -6.08
N VAL A 192 -8.10 -4.68 -6.13
CA VAL A 192 -6.64 -4.76 -5.92
C VAL A 192 -6.32 -5.11 -4.46
N SER A 193 -7.01 -4.50 -3.49
CA SER A 193 -6.75 -4.77 -2.06
C SER A 193 -7.10 -6.21 -1.69
N ASP A 194 -8.17 -6.76 -2.27
CA ASP A 194 -8.57 -8.16 -2.11
C ASP A 194 -7.52 -9.12 -2.68
N ALA A 195 -6.90 -8.77 -3.80
CA ALA A 195 -5.81 -9.55 -4.40
C ALA A 195 -4.49 -9.43 -3.62
N LEU A 196 -4.21 -8.25 -3.03
CA LEU A 196 -2.94 -7.96 -2.36
C LEU A 196 -2.91 -8.46 -0.91
N ALA A 197 -4.03 -8.40 -0.18
CA ALA A 197 -4.07 -8.70 1.25
C ALA A 197 -3.55 -10.10 1.60
N PRO A 198 -3.90 -11.20 0.89
CA PRO A 198 -3.36 -12.53 1.20
C PRO A 198 -1.83 -12.59 1.15
N ALA A 199 -1.23 -11.99 0.11
CA ALA A 199 0.23 -11.95 -0.03
C ALA A 199 0.91 -11.14 1.10
N LEU A 200 0.25 -10.09 1.59
CA LEU A 200 0.74 -9.29 2.71
C LEU A 200 0.64 -10.03 4.05
N VAL A 201 -0.40 -10.86 4.24
CA VAL A 201 -0.53 -11.74 5.42
C VAL A 201 0.60 -12.77 5.44
N GLU A 202 0.87 -13.41 4.30
CA GLU A 202 1.99 -14.35 4.17
C GLU A 202 3.33 -13.68 4.45
N LEU A 203 3.58 -12.51 3.84
CA LEU A 203 4.79 -11.72 4.05
C LEU A 203 5.00 -11.36 5.54
N ALA A 204 3.95 -10.91 6.21
CA ALA A 204 3.97 -10.57 7.63
C ALA A 204 4.36 -11.79 8.51
N ALA A 205 3.76 -12.95 8.22
CA ALA A 205 4.06 -14.19 8.93
C ALA A 205 5.51 -14.65 8.69
N GLU A 206 6.00 -14.59 7.46
CA GLU A 206 7.38 -14.97 7.09
C GLU A 206 8.44 -14.09 7.78
N ARG A 207 8.18 -12.78 7.85
CA ARG A 207 9.07 -11.82 8.54
C ARG A 207 9.19 -12.14 10.03
N SER A 208 8.08 -12.46 10.68
CA SER A 208 8.05 -12.89 12.09
C SER A 208 8.87 -14.16 12.34
N GLN A 209 8.69 -15.17 11.49
CA GLN A 209 9.41 -16.44 11.57
C GLN A 209 10.92 -16.29 11.32
N THR A 210 11.29 -15.45 10.36
CA THR A 210 12.70 -15.19 10.02
C THR A 210 13.45 -14.55 11.17
N LEU A 211 12.84 -13.59 11.86
CA LEU A 211 13.39 -12.97 13.07
C LEU A 211 13.51 -13.97 14.22
N THR A 212 12.46 -14.77 14.45
CA THR A 212 12.47 -15.81 15.49
C THR A 212 13.60 -16.82 15.26
N ARG A 213 13.82 -17.24 14.01
CA ARG A 213 14.90 -18.17 13.63
C ARG A 213 16.29 -17.53 13.78
N ALA A 214 16.44 -16.24 13.47
CA ALA A 214 17.69 -15.52 13.65
C ALA A 214 18.06 -15.31 15.14
N GLN A 215 17.08 -15.33 16.04
CA GLN A 215 17.25 -15.15 17.49
C GLN A 215 17.39 -16.47 18.28
N ALA A 216 17.25 -17.63 17.63
CA ALA A 216 17.41 -18.92 18.30
C ALA A 216 18.88 -19.13 18.77
N PRO A 217 19.14 -19.46 20.05
CA PRO A 217 20.49 -19.67 20.54
C PRO A 217 21.16 -20.84 19.81
N GLY A 218 22.36 -20.60 19.26
CA GLY A 218 23.16 -21.61 18.58
C GLY A 218 23.33 -22.84 19.48
N ARG A 219 22.91 -24.00 18.98
CA ARG A 219 23.04 -25.30 19.66
C ARG A 219 24.52 -25.51 20.00
N ALA A 220 24.88 -25.30 21.27
CA ALA A 220 26.24 -25.51 21.77
C ALA A 220 26.70 -26.93 21.41
N ALA A 221 27.78 -27.02 20.64
CA ALA A 221 28.43 -28.29 20.36
C ALA A 221 28.82 -28.93 21.71
N ARG A 222 28.24 -30.10 22.02
CA ARG A 222 28.67 -30.89 23.18
C ARG A 222 30.15 -31.22 22.99
N PRO A 223 31.03 -30.94 23.98
CA PRO A 223 32.41 -31.37 23.88
C PRO A 223 32.44 -32.89 23.88
N ALA A 224 33.17 -33.48 22.94
CA ALA A 224 33.46 -34.90 22.92
C ALA A 224 34.23 -35.24 24.21
N SER A 225 33.62 -36.07 25.07
CA SER A 225 34.29 -36.68 26.20
C SER A 225 35.37 -37.64 25.69
N ARG A 226 36.57 -37.49 26.26
CA ARG A 226 37.78 -38.28 26.01
C ARG A 226 37.61 -39.77 26.29
#